data_AF-H9FLM2-F1
#
_entry.id   AF-H9FLM2-F1
#
_cell.length_a   1.000
_cell.length_b   1.000
_cell.length_c   1.000
_cell.angle_alpha   90.00
_cell.angle_beta   90.00
_cell.angle_gamma   90.00
#
_symmetry.space_group_name_H-M   'P 1'
#
loop_
_entity.id
_entity.type
_entity.pdbx_description
1 polymer ?
#
loop_
_entity_poly.entity_id
_entity_poly.type
_entity_poly.pdbx_seq_one_letter_code
_entity_poly.pdbx_strand_id
1 'polypeptide(L)'
;AVVQPEKQLPPTVPVKKIPHDLCLFPHLDTTGTVNGKYCCPQLFINHRCFSGPYLNKGRIAELPQSVGPGKCVLVLKEVLSMII
;
A
#
# COMPACT_ATOMS: atom_id res chain seq x y z
N ALA A 1 2.77 32.05 -25.22
CA ALA A 1 3.71 31.75 -24.11
C ALA A 1 4.21 30.32 -24.30
N VAL A 2 5.52 30.13 -24.34
CA VAL A 2 6.16 28.82 -24.53
C VAL A 2 6.25 28.16 -23.15
N VAL A 3 5.51 27.07 -22.93
CA VAL A 3 5.58 26.31 -21.67
C VAL A 3 6.87 25.51 -21.69
N GLN A 4 7.80 25.85 -20.79
CA GLN A 4 9.00 25.07 -20.54
C GLN A 4 8.63 23.76 -19.84
N PRO A 5 9.26 22.62 -20.17
CA PRO A 5 9.07 21.39 -19.42
C PRO A 5 9.72 21.52 -18.05
N GLU A 6 8.91 21.42 -16.99
CA GLU A 6 9.41 21.39 -15.62
C GLU A 6 10.28 20.14 -15.41
N LYS A 7 11.52 20.39 -15.00
CA LYS A 7 12.55 19.41 -14.67
C LYS A 7 12.06 18.56 -13.50
N GLN A 8 11.66 17.31 -13.78
CA GLN A 8 11.29 16.32 -12.77
C GLN A 8 12.44 16.12 -11.78
N LEU A 9 12.26 16.60 -10.54
CA LEU A 9 13.17 16.31 -9.44
C LEU A 9 12.97 14.84 -9.02
N PRO A 10 14.04 14.03 -8.91
CA PRO A 10 13.91 12.69 -8.36
C PRO A 10 13.53 12.78 -6.87
N PRO A 11 12.60 11.94 -6.38
CA PRO A 11 12.32 11.86 -4.95
C PRO A 11 13.56 11.32 -4.21
N THR A 12 14.25 12.21 -3.50
CA THR A 12 15.29 11.88 -2.52
C THR A 12 14.62 11.25 -1.29
N VAL A 13 14.35 9.95 -1.36
CA VAL A 13 14.13 9.14 -0.16
C VAL A 13 15.06 7.94 -0.28
N PRO A 14 15.90 7.64 0.73
CA PRO A 14 16.72 6.45 0.70
C PRO A 14 15.79 5.24 0.62
N VAL A 15 15.80 4.54 -0.52
CA VAL A 15 15.23 3.19 -0.62
C VAL A 15 16.11 2.30 0.25
N LYS A 16 15.81 2.30 1.55
CA LYS A 16 16.36 1.31 2.47
C LYS A 16 15.82 -0.03 1.94
N LYS A 17 16.69 -0.81 1.31
CA LYS A 17 16.40 -2.19 0.91
C LYS A 17 16.18 -2.97 2.20
N ILE A 18 14.93 -3.00 2.66
CA ILE A 18 14.54 -3.78 3.82
C ILE A 18 14.75 -5.26 3.43
N PRO A 19 15.47 -6.05 4.23
CA PRO A 19 15.68 -7.47 3.94
C PRO A 19 14.32 -8.14 3.76
N HIS A 20 14.12 -8.79 2.61
CA HIS A 20 12.89 -9.47 2.20
C HIS A 20 12.59 -10.75 3.00
N ASP A 21 13.13 -10.87 4.22
CA ASP A 21 13.18 -12.12 5.00
C ASP A 21 12.07 -12.25 6.06
N LEU A 22 11.25 -11.21 6.28
CA LEU A 22 10.26 -11.20 7.38
C LEU A 22 8.87 -11.75 7.01
N CYS A 23 8.68 -12.26 5.79
CA CYS A 23 7.52 -13.10 5.44
C CYS A 23 7.91 -13.96 4.24
N LEU A 24 8.48 -15.13 4.50
CA LEU A 24 8.45 -16.23 3.53
C LEU A 24 6.98 -16.46 3.18
N PHE A 25 6.58 -16.05 1.97
CA PHE A 25 5.26 -16.37 1.43
C PHE A 25 5.18 -17.89 1.32
N PRO A 26 4.33 -18.58 2.09
CA PRO A 26 3.96 -19.92 1.71
C PRO A 26 3.26 -19.76 0.36
N HIS A 27 3.70 -20.53 -0.62
CA HIS A 27 3.04 -20.72 -1.90
C HIS A 27 1.51 -20.65 -1.70
N LEU A 28 0.84 -19.77 -2.47
CA LEU A 28 -0.60 -19.59 -2.41
C LEU A 28 -1.27 -20.85 -2.98
N ASP A 29 -1.29 -21.92 -2.19
CA ASP A 29 -2.05 -23.12 -2.50
C ASP A 29 -3.52 -22.78 -2.29
N THR A 30 -4.16 -22.56 -3.43
CA THR A 30 -5.61 -22.57 -3.59
C THR A 30 -6.11 -23.87 -2.98
N THR A 31 -7.10 -23.78 -2.10
CA THR A 31 -7.87 -24.87 -1.45
C THR A 31 -7.49 -25.12 0.02
N GLY A 32 -8.37 -24.66 0.93
CA GLY A 32 -8.42 -25.12 2.33
C GLY A 32 -8.71 -24.00 3.33
N THR A 33 -9.91 -24.04 3.92
CA THR A 33 -10.35 -23.41 5.19
C THR A 33 -9.65 -22.11 5.67
N VAL A 34 -10.47 -21.06 5.74
CA VAL A 34 -10.16 -19.63 5.54
C VAL A 34 -9.69 -18.84 6.78
N ASN A 35 -9.13 -19.48 7.81
CA ASN A 35 -8.99 -18.85 9.13
C ASN A 35 -7.54 -18.47 9.51
N GLY A 36 -7.03 -17.35 8.97
CA GLY A 36 -5.94 -16.58 9.61
C GLY A 36 -4.50 -16.83 9.15
N LYS A 37 -4.28 -17.60 8.08
CA LYS A 37 -2.92 -17.93 7.57
C LYS A 37 -2.37 -16.99 6.49
N TYR A 38 -3.12 -15.99 6.05
CA TYR A 38 -2.67 -15.07 5.01
C TYR A 38 -1.80 -13.95 5.61
N CYS A 39 -0.56 -13.87 5.15
CA CYS A 39 0.33 -12.74 5.39
C CYS A 39 0.24 -11.77 4.23
N CYS A 40 0.04 -10.50 4.55
CA CYS A 40 0.02 -9.41 3.60
C CYS A 40 1.41 -8.76 3.58
N PRO A 41 1.99 -8.57 2.37
CA PRO A 41 3.21 -7.79 2.25
C PRO A 41 2.95 -6.33 2.62
N GLN A 42 4.00 -5.52 2.61
CA GLN A 42 3.86 -4.08 2.68
C GLN A 42 2.94 -3.60 1.54
N LEU A 43 1.79 -3.02 1.88
CA LEU A 43 0.88 -2.39 0.93
C LEU A 43 1.25 -0.92 0.80
N PHE A 44 1.34 -0.42 -0.42
CA PHE A 44 1.60 1.00 -0.69
C PHE A 44 0.33 1.69 -1.19
N ILE A 45 0.04 2.87 -0.68
CA ILE A 45 -1.16 3.63 -1.04
C ILE A 45 -0.85 4.57 -2.20
N ASN A 46 -1.46 4.31 -3.35
CA ASN A 46 -1.38 5.21 -4.50
C ASN A 46 -2.56 6.17 -4.52
N HIS A 47 -2.38 7.33 -3.90
CA HIS A 47 -3.38 8.41 -3.88
C HIS A 47 -3.31 9.34 -5.11
N ARG A 48 -2.38 9.11 -6.04
CA ARG A 48 -2.25 9.91 -7.28
C ARG A 48 -3.21 9.45 -8.37
N CYS A 49 -3.56 8.16 -8.38
CA CYS A 49 -4.58 7.62 -9.26
C CYS A 49 -5.99 8.07 -8.85
N PHE A 50 -6.96 7.78 -9.72
CA PHE A 50 -8.37 7.96 -9.42
C PHE A 50 -8.80 7.03 -8.27
N SER A 51 -9.43 7.58 -7.23
CA SER A 51 -9.83 6.85 -6.01
C SER A 51 -11.30 6.44 -5.98
N GLY A 52 -12.06 6.62 -7.07
CA GLY A 52 -13.50 6.35 -7.08
C GLY A 52 -14.34 7.54 -6.60
N PRO A 53 -15.61 7.62 -7.00
CA PRO A 53 -16.47 8.78 -6.70
C PRO A 53 -16.88 8.88 -5.23
N TYR A 54 -16.75 7.79 -4.46
CA TYR A 54 -17.18 7.73 -3.06
C TYR A 54 -16.03 7.89 -2.05
N LEU A 55 -14.78 7.95 -2.51
CA LEU A 55 -13.63 8.16 -1.63
C LEU A 55 -13.15 9.61 -1.70
N ASN A 56 -12.86 10.20 -0.55
CA ASN A 56 -12.33 11.55 -0.49
C ASN A 56 -10.83 11.53 -0.84
N LYS A 57 -10.47 12.03 -2.03
CA LYS A 57 -9.08 12.06 -2.52
C LYS A 57 -8.10 12.76 -1.57
N GLY A 58 -8.54 13.83 -0.90
CA GLY A 58 -7.74 14.56 0.07
C GLY A 58 -7.41 13.69 1.28
N ARG A 59 -8.42 13.04 1.86
CA ARG A 59 -8.24 12.11 3.00
C ARG A 59 -7.32 10.93 2.63
N ILE A 60 -7.46 10.35 1.43
CA ILE A 60 -6.57 9.28 0.96
C ILE A 60 -5.11 9.77 0.85
N ALA A 61 -4.89 11.03 0.45
CA ALA A 61 -3.55 11.60 0.34
C ALA A 61 -2.87 11.85 1.70
N GLU A 62 -3.64 11.92 2.79
CA GLU A 62 -3.13 12.08 4.16
C GLU A 62 -2.81 10.73 4.84
N LEU A 63 -3.24 9.61 4.24
CA LEU A 63 -2.97 8.27 4.76
C LEU A 63 -1.46 7.97 4.74
N PRO A 64 -1.00 7.05 5.62
CA PRO A 64 0.39 6.60 5.57
C PRO A 64 0.71 6.05 4.18
N GLN A 65 1.93 6.31 3.72
CA GLN A 65 2.41 5.85 2.41
C GLN A 65 2.31 4.31 2.28
N SER A 66 2.37 3.59 3.39
CA SER A 66 2.27 2.14 3.39
C SER A 66 1.74 1.55 4.70
N VAL A 67 1.21 0.32 4.63
CA VAL A 67 0.66 -0.45 5.76
C VAL A 67 1.16 -1.89 5.68
N GLY A 68 1.47 -2.53 6.81
CA GLY A 68 2.02 -3.89 6.86
C GLY A 68 3.55 -3.91 7.05
N PRO A 69 4.21 -5.07 6.83
CA PRO A 69 3.63 -6.39 6.56
C PRO A 69 2.92 -6.97 7.81
N GLY A 70 2.03 -7.94 7.63
CA GLY A 70 1.35 -8.59 8.77
C GLY A 70 0.20 -9.50 8.37
N LYS A 71 -0.57 -10.00 9.33
CA LYS A 71 -1.76 -10.83 9.05
C LYS A 71 -2.76 -10.03 8.21
N CYS A 72 -3.19 -10.57 7.07
CA CYS A 72 -4.04 -9.85 6.13
C CYS A 72 -5.34 -9.34 6.74
N VAL A 73 -5.96 -10.11 7.64
CA VAL A 73 -7.18 -9.66 8.32
C VAL A 73 -6.95 -8.37 9.11
N LEU A 74 -5.80 -8.24 9.79
CA LEU A 74 -5.46 -7.04 10.55
C LEU A 74 -5.06 -5.89 9.62
N VAL A 75 -4.20 -6.16 8.64
CA VAL A 75 -3.74 -5.15 7.67
C VAL A 75 -4.93 -4.56 6.91
N LEU A 76 -5.83 -5.39 6.39
CA LEU A 76 -7.00 -4.93 5.65
C LEU A 76 -8.00 -4.20 6.56
N LYS A 77 -8.20 -4.66 7.80
CA LYS A 77 -9.05 -3.96 8.77
C LYS A 77 -8.54 -2.55 9.07
N GLU A 78 -7.23 -2.40 9.24
CA GLU A 78 -6.58 -1.10 9.45
C GLU A 78 -6.80 -0.17 8.25
N VAL A 79 -6.56 -0.67 7.04
CA VAL A 79 -6.78 0.09 5.79
C VAL A 79 -8.23 0.55 5.67
N LEU A 80 -9.19 -0.33 5.94
CA LEU A 80 -10.61 0.02 5.89
C LEU A 80 -10.98 1.09 6.94
N SER A 81 -10.45 0.97 8.15
CA SER A 81 -10.68 1.95 9.23
C SER A 81 -10.15 3.35 8.92
N MET A 82 -9.20 3.46 7.99
CA MET A 82 -8.65 4.74 7.54
C MET A 82 -9.45 5.37 6.40
N ILE A 83 -10.18 4.57 5.62
CA ILE A 83 -10.87 4.99 4.40
C ILE A 83 -12.36 5.30 4.64
N ILE A 84 -12.98 4.59 5.57
CA ILE A 84 -14.37 4.76 6.01
C ILE A 84 -14.42 5.87 7.07
#